data_AF-A0A3S0XY93-F1
#
_entry.id   AF-A0A3S0XY93-F1
#
_cell.length_a   1.000
_cell.length_b   1.000
_cell.length_c   1.000
_cell.angle_alpha   90.00
_cell.angle_beta   90.00
_cell.angle_gamma   90.00
#
_symmetry.space_group_name_H-M   'P 1'
#
loop_
_entity.id
_entity.type
_entity.pdbx_description
1 polymer ?
#
loop_
_entity_poly.entity_id
_entity_poly.type
_entity_poly.pdbx_seq_one_letter_code
_entity_poly.pdbx_strand_id
1 'polypeptide(L)' 'MANPHPDKPVFGMVTNGDDVLFIKLTQAETPQYDLSRVFALFTSKKELYEILQILKRIGEAIACQRTVEHRNLAC' A
#
# COMPACT_ATOMS: atom_id res chain seq x y z
N MET A 1 0.46 19.51 0.45
CA MET A 1 0.49 18.26 1.23
C MET A 1 1.96 17.91 1.45
N ALA A 2 2.42 17.86 2.70
CA ALA A 2 3.83 17.61 3.02
C ALA A 2 3.95 16.21 3.65
N ASN A 3 4.80 15.36 3.08
CA ASN A 3 5.15 14.08 3.71
C ASN A 3 5.99 14.38 4.96
N PRO A 4 5.53 14.04 6.17
CA PRO A 4 6.26 14.32 7.41
C PRO A 4 7.56 13.52 7.56
N HIS A 5 7.76 12.48 6.73
CA HIS A 5 8.94 11.61 6.75
C HIS A 5 9.56 11.51 5.34
N PRO A 6 10.26 12.56 4.88
CA PRO A 6 10.81 12.61 3.53
C PRO A 6 11.90 11.56 3.29
N ASP A 7 12.54 11.06 4.34
CA ASP A 7 13.55 10.01 4.33
C ASP A 7 12.97 8.60 4.07
N LYS A 8 11.65 8.44 4.18
CA LYS A 8 10.99 7.15 3.99
C LYS A 8 10.35 7.04 2.60
N PRO A 9 10.35 5.85 1.98
CA PRO A 9 9.60 5.63 0.76
C PRO A 9 8.10 5.87 0.98
N VAL A 10 7.47 6.51 0.00
CA VAL A 10 6.03 6.74 -0.01
C VAL A 10 5.40 5.68 -0.91
N PHE A 11 4.40 4.98 -0.39
CA PHE A 11 3.64 3.99 -1.15
C PHE A 11 2.26 4.55 -1.48
N GLY A 12 1.79 4.27 -2.69
CA GLY A 12 0.49 4.68 -3.19
C GLY A 12 -0.18 3.56 -3.98
N MET A 13 -1.50 3.64 -4.07
CA MET A 13 -2.33 2.81 -4.93
C MET A 13 -3.10 3.72 -5.87
N VAL A 14 -2.98 3.47 -7.17
CA VAL A 14 -3.71 4.17 -8.22
C VAL A 14 -4.71 3.19 -8.80
N THR A 15 -5.96 3.62 -8.96
CA THR A 15 -7.01 2.78 -9.55
C THR A 15 -8.01 3.61 -10.34
N ASN A 16 -8.50 3.05 -11.44
CA ASN A 16 -9.61 3.58 -12.24
C ASN A 16 -10.94 2.81 -11.99
N GLY A 17 -10.94 1.83 -11.07
CA GLY A 17 -12.06 0.95 -10.75
C GLY A 17 -11.88 -0.49 -11.21
N ASP A 18 -11.26 -0.73 -12.37
CA ASP A 18 -10.91 -2.07 -12.87
C ASP A 18 -9.42 -2.35 -12.66
N ASP A 19 -8.57 -1.42 -13.06
CA ASP A 19 -7.13 -1.54 -12.91
C ASP A 19 -6.67 -1.04 -11.55
N VAL A 20 -5.74 -1.77 -10.95
CA VAL A 20 -5.02 -1.35 -9.74
C VAL A 20 -3.52 -1.39 -10.02
N LEU A 21 -2.82 -0.33 -9.65
CA LEU A 21 -1.36 -0.21 -9.72
C LEU A 21 -0.81 0.29 -8.38
N PHE A 22 0.18 -0.41 -7.83
CA PHE A 22 0.93 0.06 -6.68
C PHE A 22 2.17 0.82 -7.14
N ILE A 23 2.44 1.95 -6.48
CA ILE A 23 3.56 2.83 -6.77
C ILE A 23 4.37 3.00 -5.50
N LYS A 24 5.69 2.91 -5.61
CA LYS A 24 6.64 3.29 -4.57
C LYS A 24 7.48 4.46 -5.05
N LEU A 25 7.49 5.54 -4.29
CA LEU A 25 8.34 6.70 -4.48
C LEU A 25 9.47 6.68 -3.45
N THR A 26 10.71 6.67 -3.92
CA THR A 26 11.89 6.91 -3.07
C THR A 26 12.40 8.32 -3.32
N GLN A 27 12.39 9.15 -2.26
CA GLN A 27 12.86 10.53 -2.32
C GLN A 27 14.39 10.55 -2.18
N ALA A 28 15.08 10.65 -3.31
CA ALA A 28 16.52 10.89 -3.40
C ALA A 28 16.75 12.22 -4.16
N GLU A 29 18.02 12.56 -4.47
CA GLU A 29 18.34 13.74 -5.29
C GLU A 29 17.55 13.76 -6.61
N THR A 30 17.35 12.59 -7.20
CA THR A 30 16.35 12.36 -8.26
C THR A 30 15.26 11.40 -7.74
N PRO A 31 13.97 11.76 -7.77
CA PRO A 31 12.89 10.88 -7.35
C PRO A 31 12.84 9.58 -8.15
N GLN A 32 12.80 8.44 -7.47
CA GLN A 32 12.75 7.12 -8.10
C GLN A 32 11.38 6.48 -7.90
N TYR A 33 10.77 6.02 -8.99
CA TYR A 33 9.48 5.34 -8.99
C TYR A 33 9.68 3.86 -9.30
N ASP A 34 9.12 3.02 -8.46
CA ASP A 34 8.97 1.60 -8.70
C ASP A 34 7.48 1.25 -8.78
N LEU A 35 7.13 0.37 -9.70
CA LEU A 35 5.76 0.07 -10.10
C LEU A 35 5.52 -1.42 -9.98
N SER A 36 4.37 -1.80 -9.41
CA SER A 36 3.90 -3.17 -9.56
C SER A 36 3.46 -3.44 -11.00
N ARG A 37 3.20 -4.71 -11.32
CA ARG A 37 2.31 -5.03 -12.44
C ARG A 37 0.93 -4.40 -12.23
N VAL A 38 0.19 -4.20 -13.30
CA VAL A 38 -1.23 -3.84 -13.24
C VAL A 38 -2.04 -5.09 -12.86
N PHE A 39 -3.06 -4.90 -12.04
CA PHE A 39 -4.06 -5.92 -11.69
C PHE A 39 -5.40 -5.51 -12.30
N ALA A 40 -5.98 -6.36 -13.15
CA ALA A 40 -7.26 -6.17 -13.83
C ALA A 40 -8.35 -6.97 -13.12
N LEU A 41 -9.12 -6.27 -12.29
CA LEU A 41 -10.05 -6.88 -11.34
C LEU A 41 -11.25 -7.57 -12.02
N PHE A 42 -11.77 -7.02 -13.10
CA PHE A 42 -12.96 -7.52 -13.78
C PHE A 42 -12.68 -8.69 -14.69
N THR A 43 -11.47 -8.77 -15.24
CA THR A 43 -11.08 -9.83 -16.18
C THR A 43 -10.45 -11.02 -15.47
N SER A 44 -9.93 -10.85 -14.24
CA SER A 44 -9.25 -11.90 -13.49
C SER A 44 -9.72 -11.99 -12.03
N LYS A 45 -10.50 -13.03 -11.73
CA LYS A 45 -10.89 -13.35 -10.34
C LYS A 45 -9.69 -13.54 -9.42
N LYS A 46 -8.61 -14.13 -9.94
CA LYS A 46 -7.37 -14.34 -9.17
C LYS A 46 -6.78 -13.00 -8.72
N GLU A 47 -6.77 -12.01 -9.60
CA GLU A 47 -6.24 -10.68 -9.30
C GLU A 47 -7.14 -9.91 -8.35
N LEU A 48 -8.46 -10.06 -8.49
CA LEU A 48 -9.41 -9.54 -7.51
C LEU A 48 -9.14 -10.09 -6.10
N TYR A 49 -8.99 -11.41 -5.96
CA TYR A 49 -8.67 -12.01 -4.67
C TYR A 49 -7.30 -11.56 -4.13
N GLU A 50 -6.31 -11.43 -5.00
CA GLU A 50 -4.97 -10.98 -4.61
C GLU A 50 -5.00 -9.54 -4.06
N ILE A 51 -5.71 -8.63 -4.72
CA ILE A 51 -5.89 -7.24 -4.24
C ILE A 51 -6.66 -7.20 -2.92
N LEU A 52 -7.76 -7.96 -2.78
CA LEU A 52 -8.50 -8.01 -1.52
C LEU A 52 -7.65 -8.54 -0.37
N GLN A 53 -6.78 -9.52 -0.60
CA GLN A 53 -5.84 -10.02 0.40
C GLN A 53 -4.80 -8.98 0.78
N ILE A 54 -4.23 -8.24 -0.19
CA ILE A 54 -3.29 -7.15 0.07
C ILE A 54 -3.96 -6.07 0.93
N LEU A 55 -5.15 -5.61 0.54
CA LEU A 55 -5.90 -4.58 1.28
C LEU A 55 -6.24 -5.04 2.70
N LYS A 56 -6.63 -6.30 2.88
CA LYS A 56 -6.88 -6.88 4.20
C LYS A 56 -5.63 -6.82 5.08
N ARG A 57 -4.47 -7.24 4.57
CA ARG A 57 -3.19 -7.21 5.32
C ARG A 57 -2.75 -5.80 5.69
N ILE A 58 -2.96 -4.82 4.81
CA ILE A 58 -2.70 -3.41 5.11
C ILE A 58 -3.62 -2.93 6.23
N GLY A 59 -4.92 -3.25 6.16
CA GLY A 59 -5.88 -2.92 7.21
C GLY A 59 -5.51 -3.53 8.56
N GLU A 60 -5.12 -4.81 8.58
CA GLU A 60 -4.63 -5.52 9.78
C GLU A 60 -3.38 -4.85 10.36
N ALA A 61 -2.41 -4.46 9.53
CA ALA A 61 -1.21 -3.77 9.97
C ALA A 61 -1.51 -2.41 10.61
N ILE A 62 -2.42 -1.63 10.01
CA ILE A 62 -2.85 -0.33 10.55
C ILE A 62 -3.64 -0.50 11.86
N ALA A 63 -4.54 -1.48 11.90
CA ALA A 63 -5.32 -1.79 13.11
C ALA A 63 -4.40 -2.26 14.25
N CYS A 64 -3.40 -3.08 13.96
CA CYS A 64 -2.41 -3.53 14.92
C CYS A 64 -1.57 -2.34 15.45
N GLN A 65 -1.08 -1.47 14.57
CA GLN A 65 -0.27 -0.29 14.95
C GLN A 65 -1.00 0.67 15.89
N ARG A 66 -2.33 0.84 15.74
CA ARG A 66 -3.13 1.71 16.63
C ARG A 66 -3.21 1.18 18.07
N THR A 67 -3.02 -0.12 18.27
CA THR A 67 -3.15 -0.75 19.59
C THR A 67 -1.84 -0.70 20.38
N VAL A 68 -0.70 -0.61 19.71
CA VAL A 68 0.64 -0.62 20.32
C VAL A 68 0.95 0.68 21.08
N GLU A 69 0.38 1.84 20.70
CA GLU A 69 0.55 3.09 21.47
C GLU A 69 -0.19 3.10 22.81
N HIS A 70 -1.16 2.22 23.03
CA HIS A 70 -1.97 2.21 24.25
C HIS A 70 -1.88 0.95 25.10
N ARG A 71 -1.29 -0.16 24.63
CA ARG A 71 -1.03 -1.31 25.48
C ARG A 71 0.06 -2.20 24.90
N ASN A 72 1.12 -2.32 25.68
CA ASN A 72 2.13 -3.36 25.58
C ASN A 72 1.46 -4.71 25.91
N LEU A 73 0.90 -5.41 24.91
CA LEU A 73 0.50 -6.82 24.98
C LEU A 73 0.27 -7.35 23.55
N ALA A 74 1.22 -8.19 23.11
CA ALA A 74 1.20 -9.18 22.04
C ALA A 74 0.30 -8.96 20.79
N CYS A 75 0.94 -8.86 19.63
CA CYS A 75 0.36 -9.28 18.35
C CYS A 75 0.45 -10.80 18.22
#